data_AF-A0A1B7X889-F1
#
_entry.id   AF-A0A1B7X889-F1
#
_cell.length_a   1.000
_cell.length_b   1.000
_cell.length_c   1.000
_cell.angle_alpha   90.00
_cell.angle_beta   90.00
_cell.angle_gamma   90.00
#
_symmetry.space_group_name_H-M   'P 1'
#
loop_
_entity.id
_entity.type
_entity.pdbx_description
1 polymer ?
#
loop_
_entity_poly.entity_id
_entity_poly.type
_entity_poly.pdbx_seq_one_letter_code
_entity_poly.pdbx_strand_id
1 'polypeptide(L)' 'MSENLNITVDQVNHPTHYTTDPSGVECIQITRHRNFNIGNAFKYLWRAGIKDESKTIQDLEKAIFYIKDEINRLEGKYVN' A
#
# COMPACT_ATOMS: atom_id res chain seq x y z
N MET A 1 -25.55 23.54 23.17
CA MET A 1 -25.62 22.10 22.91
C MET A 1 -24.87 21.86 21.61
N SER A 2 -23.57 21.57 21.66
CA SER A 2 -22.78 21.28 20.46
C SER A 2 -23.01 19.82 20.10
N GLU A 3 -23.61 19.57 18.94
CA GLU A 3 -23.68 18.22 18.37
C GLU A 3 -22.27 17.73 18.09
N ASN A 4 -21.86 16.66 18.78
CA ASN A 4 -20.60 15.99 18.50
C ASN A 4 -20.76 15.22 17.19
N LEU A 5 -20.14 15.70 16.12
CA LEU A 5 -20.11 15.02 14.83
C LEU A 5 -19.17 13.80 14.93
N ASN A 6 -19.74 12.59 15.00
CA ASN A 6 -18.98 11.34 14.95
C ASN A 6 -18.68 10.97 13.50
N ILE A 7 -17.50 11.38 13.00
CA ILE A 7 -17.01 10.95 11.68
C ILE A 7 -16.48 9.52 11.81
N THR A 8 -17.18 8.57 11.18
CA THR A 8 -16.73 7.18 11.07
C THR A 8 -15.94 7.00 9.78
N VAL A 9 -14.66 6.69 9.88
CA VAL A 9 -13.82 6.37 8.71
C VAL A 9 -14.06 4.91 8.30
N ASP A 10 -14.44 4.69 7.05
CA ASP A 10 -14.54 3.35 6.48
C ASP A 10 -13.15 2.71 6.33
N GLN A 11 -12.81 1.83 7.28
CA GLN A 11 -11.51 1.16 7.30
C GLN A 11 -11.34 0.10 6.20
N VAL A 12 -12.41 -0.27 5.50
CA VAL A 12 -12.39 -1.33 4.49
C VAL A 12 -12.30 -0.73 3.09
N ASN A 13 -13.23 0.15 2.74
CA ASN A 13 -13.33 0.67 1.38
C ASN A 13 -12.43 1.87 1.14
N HIS A 14 -12.28 2.76 2.14
CA HIS A 14 -11.53 4.01 2.02
C HIS A 14 -10.65 4.32 3.24
N PRO A 15 -9.74 3.39 3.62
CA PRO A 15 -8.88 3.62 4.77
C PRO A 15 -7.94 4.80 4.51
N THR A 16 -7.74 5.64 5.52
CA THR A 16 -6.96 6.90 5.43
C THR A 16 -5.58 6.69 4.81
N HIS A 17 -4.87 5.63 5.20
CA HIS A 17 -3.53 5.32 4.69
C HIS A 17 -3.46 4.96 3.19
N TYR A 18 -4.60 4.89 2.48
CA TYR A 18 -4.68 4.76 1.03
C TYR A 18 -5.37 5.92 0.32
N THR A 19 -5.89 6.91 1.05
CA THR A 19 -6.68 8.04 0.52
C THR A 19 -6.09 9.43 0.81
N THR A 20 -5.01 9.51 1.60
CA THR A 20 -4.40 10.78 2.05
C THR A 20 -3.20 11.25 1.21
N ASP A 21 -2.97 10.66 0.04
CA ASP A 21 -1.84 11.06 -0.81
C ASP A 21 -2.07 12.46 -1.41
N PRO A 22 -1.05 13.34 -1.48
CA PRO A 22 -1.19 14.70 -2.00
C PRO A 22 -1.69 14.79 -3.45
N SER A 23 -1.54 13.72 -4.25
CA SER A 23 -2.03 13.69 -5.63
C SER A 23 -3.56 13.58 -5.73
N GLY A 24 -4.25 13.24 -4.64
CA GLY A 24 -5.70 13.07 -4.61
C GLY A 24 -6.22 11.78 -5.24
N VAL A 25 -5.32 10.85 -5.62
CA VAL A 25 -5.71 9.50 -6.07
C VAL A 25 -5.55 8.49 -4.95
N GLU A 26 -6.36 7.44 -4.96
CA GLU A 26 -6.22 6.34 -4.03
C GLU A 26 -5.21 5.30 -4.51
N CYS A 27 -4.50 4.68 -3.58
CA CYS A 27 -3.51 3.63 -3.88
C CYS A 27 -4.10 2.51 -4.77
N ILE A 28 -5.37 2.14 -4.55
CA ILE A 28 -6.05 1.10 -5.34
C ILE A 28 -6.23 1.50 -6.80
N GLN A 29 -6.38 2.79 -7.12
CA GLN A 29 -6.51 3.27 -8.50
C GLN A 29 -5.23 3.05 -9.31
N ILE A 30 -4.07 2.97 -8.67
CA ILE A 30 -2.80 2.70 -9.32
C ILE A 30 -2.50 1.20 -9.32
N THR A 31 -2.57 0.56 -8.14
CA THR A 31 -2.14 -0.84 -7.95
C THR A 31 -2.95 -1.85 -8.74
N ARG A 32 -4.22 -1.57 -9.03
CA ARG A 32 -5.08 -2.43 -9.88
C ARG A 32 -4.58 -2.59 -11.32
N HIS A 33 -3.73 -1.68 -11.79
CA HIS A 33 -3.15 -1.71 -13.14
C HIS A 33 -1.73 -2.29 -13.17
N ARG A 34 -1.33 -3.01 -12.13
CA ARG A 34 -0.02 -3.65 -12.00
C ARG A 34 -0.18 -5.14 -11.78
N ASN A 35 0.86 -5.91 -12.07
CA ASN A 35 0.87 -7.32 -11.67
C ASN A 35 0.95 -7.46 -10.15
N PHE A 36 0.76 -8.68 -9.64
CA PHE A 36 0.70 -8.95 -8.20
C PHE A 36 1.91 -8.40 -7.44
N ASN A 37 3.13 -8.62 -7.95
CA ASN A 37 4.36 -8.23 -7.29
C ASN A 37 4.55 -6.71 -7.29
N ILE A 38 4.45 -6.07 -8.45
CA ILE A 38 4.59 -4.62 -8.57
C ILE A 38 3.48 -3.89 -7.81
N GLY A 39 2.23 -4.38 -7.87
CA GLY A 39 1.11 -3.80 -7.13
C GLY A 39 1.31 -3.86 -5.62
N ASN A 40 1.77 -5.00 -5.08
CA ASN A 40 2.07 -5.11 -3.66
C ASN A 40 3.28 -4.27 -3.24
N ALA A 41 4.37 -4.28 -4.03
CA ALA A 41 5.54 -3.44 -3.76
C ALA A 41 5.14 -1.97 -3.65
N PHE A 42 4.39 -1.46 -4.64
CA PHE A 42 3.87 -0.09 -4.63
C PHE A 42 2.97 0.18 -3.43
N LYS A 43 2.04 -0.73 -3.10
CA LYS A 43 1.18 -0.61 -1.93
C LYS A 43 1.98 -0.43 -0.64
N TYR A 44 3.10 -1.15 -0.47
CA TYR A 44 3.96 -1.03 0.71
C TYR A 44 4.75 0.27 0.73
N LEU A 45 5.26 0.73 -0.41
CA LEU A 45 5.89 2.05 -0.52
C LEU A 45 4.90 3.17 -0.18
N TRP A 46 3.67 3.08 -0.69
CA TRP A 46 2.61 4.06 -0.44
C TRP A 46 2.27 4.20 1.05
N ARG A 47 2.17 3.08 1.78
CA ARG A 47 1.73 3.09 3.19
C ARG A 47 2.85 3.33 4.20
N ALA A 48 4.12 3.24 3.80
CA ALA A 48 5.26 3.33 4.70
C ALA A 48 5.25 4.68 5.42
N GLY A 49 5.29 4.68 6.76
CA GLY A 49 5.20 5.90 7.57
C GLY A 49 3.79 6.47 7.73
N ILE A 50 2.83 6.11 6.87
CA ILE A 50 1.46 6.64 6.93
C ILE A 50 0.56 5.79 7.83
N LYS A 51 0.62 4.45 7.68
CA LYS A 51 -0.27 3.56 8.46
C LYS A 51 0.18 3.40 9.91
N ASP A 52 1.48 3.21 10.10
CA ASP A 52 2.13 3.02 11.39
C ASP A 52 3.61 3.34 11.21
N GLU A 53 4.04 4.45 11.80
CA GLU A 53 5.40 4.98 11.64
C GLU A 53 6.46 4.00 12.19
N SER A 54 6.12 3.22 13.23
CA SER A 54 7.02 2.19 13.79
C SER A 54 7.26 1.02 12.83
N LYS A 55 6.37 0.83 11.84
CA LYS A 55 6.46 -0.23 10.83
C LYS A 55 7.04 0.25 9.50
N THR A 56 7.51 1.50 9.41
CA THR A 56 8.05 2.06 8.17
C THR A 56 9.12 1.17 7.55
N ILE A 57 10.13 0.76 8.33
CA ILE A 57 11.21 -0.12 7.84
C ILE A 57 10.64 -1.47 7.38
N GLN A 58 9.73 -2.07 8.15
CA GLN A 58 9.11 -3.34 7.78
C GLN A 58 8.30 -3.23 6.46
N ASP A 59 7.60 -2.12 6.23
CA ASP A 59 6.88 -1.91 4.98
C ASP A 59 7.86 -1.72 3.79
N LEU A 60 8.99 -1.03 3.99
CA LEU A 60 10.07 -0.95 2.98
C LEU A 60 10.70 -2.33 2.68
N GLU A 61 10.95 -3.15 3.70
CA GLU A 61 11.46 -4.51 3.53
C GLU A 61 10.48 -5.39 2.74
N LYS A 62 9.17 -5.25 2.98
CA LYS A 62 8.14 -5.93 2.17
C LYS A 62 8.14 -5.43 0.73
N ALA A 63 8.31 -4.13 0.50
CA ALA A 63 8.44 -3.62 -0.86
C ALA A 63 9.63 -4.27 -1.59
N ILE A 64 10.79 -4.36 -0.93
CA ILE A 64 11.98 -5.05 -1.45
C ILE A 64 11.68 -6.52 -1.75
N PHE A 65 10.98 -7.23 -0.85
CA PHE A 65 10.60 -8.62 -1.06
C PHE A 65 9.82 -8.80 -2.37
N TYR A 66 8.77 -8.01 -2.60
CA TYR A 66 7.96 -8.12 -3.82
C TYR A 66 8.72 -7.72 -5.09
N ILE A 67 9.64 -6.75 -5.00
CA ILE A 67 10.51 -6.41 -6.14
C ILE A 67 11.46 -7.56 -6.47
N LYS A 68 12.07 -8.20 -5.46
CA LYS A 68 12.90 -9.39 -5.67
C LYS A 68 12.10 -10.54 -6.28
N ASP A 69 10.86 -10.72 -5.83
CA ASP A 69 9.98 -11.76 -6.38
C ASP A 69 9.62 -11.48 -7.86
N GLU A 70 9.37 -10.23 -8.23
CA GLU A 70 9.17 -9.86 -9.64
C GLU A 70 10.41 -10.11 -10.50
N ILE A 71 11.61 -9.81 -9.97
CA ILE A 71 12.86 -10.11 -10.65
C ILE A 71 13.00 -11.62 -10.87
N ASN A 72 12.78 -12.43 -9.84
CA ASN A 72 12.82 -13.89 -9.96
C ASN A 72 11.81 -14.41 -10.99
N ARG A 73 10.59 -13.84 -11.03
CA ARG A 73 9.56 -14.19 -12.02
C ARG A 73 10.03 -13.90 -13.45
N LEU A 74 10.66 -12.75 -13.69
CA LEU A 74 11.19 -12.34 -14.99
C LEU A 74 12.43 -13.16 -15.41
N GLU A 75 13.26 -13.57 -14.45
CA GLU A 75 14.41 -14.44 -14.68
C GLU A 75 14.04 -15.93 -14.84
N GLY A 76 12.75 -16.28 -14.69
CA GLY A 76 12.30 -17.68 -14.76
C GLY A 76 12.71 -18.53 -13.54
N LYS A 77 13.07 -17.89 -12.42
CA LYS A 77 13.46 -18.52 -11.14
C LYS A 77 12.28 -18.65 -10.17
N TYR A 78 11.05 -18.52 -10.66
CA TYR A 78 9.86 -18.63 -9.81
C TYR A 78 9.75 -20.05 -9.28
N VAL A 79 9.86 -20.21 -7.96
CA VAL A 79 9.64 -21.49 -7.31
C VAL A 79 8.19 -21.51 -6.86
N ASN A 80 7.40 -22.41 -7.47
CA ASN A 80 6.04 -22.71 -7.00
C ASN A 80 6.07 -23.38 -5.62
#